data_AF-A0A383CBU6-F1
#
_entry.id   AF-A0A383CBU6-F1
#
_cell.length_a   1.000
_cell.length_b   1.000
_cell.length_c   1.000
_cell.angle_alpha   90.00
_cell.angle_beta   90.00
_cell.angle_gamma   90.00
#
_symmetry.space_group_name_H-M   'P 1'
#
loop_
_entity.id
_entity.type
_entity.pdbx_description
1 polymer ?
#
loop_
_entity_poly.entity_id
_entity_poly.type
_entity_poly.pdbx_seq_one_letter_code
_entity_poly.pdbx_strand_id
1 'polypeptide(L)' 'MLTLVSEQLETYAVNHTQYHGELLQKLAEETNRTMDSPMMMSGTTVGNLLNTLVFATNSKRI' A
#
# COMPACT_ATOMS: atom_id res chain seq x y z
N MET A 1 -14.95 -8.35 0.43
CA MET A 1 -14.23 -8.07 -0.84
C MET A 1 -14.26 -9.34 -1.67
N LEU A 2 -14.42 -9.24 -3.00
CA LEU A 2 -14.15 -10.37 -3.90
C LEU A 2 -12.64 -10.56 -3.93
N THR A 3 -12.13 -11.54 -3.19
CA THR A 3 -10.70 -11.84 -3.17
C THR A 3 -10.36 -12.66 -4.40
N LEU A 4 -9.44 -12.16 -5.24
CA LEU A 4 -8.97 -12.86 -6.46
C LEU A 4 -8.16 -14.12 -6.12
N VAL A 5 -7.74 -14.23 -4.87
CA VAL A 5 -6.94 -15.32 -4.30
C VAL A 5 -7.53 -15.73 -2.95
N SER A 6 -7.01 -16.80 -2.34
CA SER A 6 -7.42 -17.20 -0.99
C SER A 6 -6.96 -16.19 0.06
N GLU A 7 -7.70 -16.10 1.16
CA GLU A 7 -7.36 -15.26 2.33
C GLU A 7 -5.95 -15.54 2.88
N GLN A 8 -5.51 -16.81 2.79
CA GLN A 8 -4.17 -17.23 3.21
C GLN A 8 -3.08 -16.54 2.36
N LEU A 9 -3.29 -16.44 1.05
CA LEU A 9 -2.36 -15.76 0.15
C LEU A 9 -2.38 -14.24 0.38
N GLU A 10 -3.55 -13.65 0.63
CA GLU A 10 -3.63 -12.23 0.98
C GLU A 10 -2.89 -11.93 2.29
N THR A 11 -3.14 -12.72 3.33
CA THR A 11 -2.47 -12.59 4.64
C THR A 11 -0.97 -12.77 4.50
N TYR A 12 -0.52 -13.75 3.73
CA TYR A 12 0.89 -13.97 3.45
C TYR A 12 1.52 -12.74 2.81
N ALA A 13 0.92 -12.22 1.73
CA ALA A 13 1.44 -11.04 1.04
C ALA A 13 1.52 -9.86 1.99
N VAL A 14 0.43 -9.56 2.69
CA VAL A 14 0.34 -8.47 3.66
C VAL A 14 1.46 -8.58 4.71
N ASN A 15 1.61 -9.72 5.38
CA ASN A 15 2.62 -9.89 6.44
C ASN A 15 4.07 -9.78 5.95
N HIS A 16 4.34 -10.07 4.68
CA HIS A 16 5.69 -10.03 4.10
C HIS A 16 5.99 -8.77 3.28
N THR A 17 4.99 -7.92 3.03
CA THR A 17 5.17 -6.66 2.28
C THR A 17 4.59 -5.44 3.00
N GLN A 18 4.35 -5.53 4.31
CA GLN A 18 3.66 -4.52 5.13
C GLN A 18 4.49 -3.26 5.43
N TYR A 19 5.81 -3.32 5.34
CA TYR A 19 6.64 -2.18 5.71
C TYR A 19 6.74 -1.17 4.57
N HIS A 20 6.37 0.08 4.85
CA HIS A 20 6.39 1.21 3.91
C HIS A 20 6.85 2.52 4.58
N GLY A 21 7.49 2.43 5.75
CA GLY A 21 8.06 3.56 6.48
C GLY A 21 7.07 4.33 7.36
N GLU A 22 7.60 5.01 8.38
CA GLU A 22 6.81 5.67 9.43
C GLU A 22 5.89 6.77 8.91
N LEU A 23 6.35 7.58 7.95
CA LEU A 23 5.56 8.69 7.41
C LEU A 23 4.31 8.23 6.65
N LEU A 24 4.44 7.18 5.84
CA LEU A 24 3.29 6.66 5.10
C LEU A 24 2.31 5.92 6.03
N GLN A 25 2.81 5.29 7.08
CA GLN A 25 1.94 4.71 8.12
C GLN A 25 1.11 5.81 8.81
N LYS A 26 1.75 6.90 9.24
CA LYS A 26 1.05 8.05 9.84
C LYS A 26 0.01 8.65 8.90
N LEU A 27 0.37 8.80 7.62
CA LEU A 27 -0.57 9.28 6.60
C LEU A 27 -1.80 8.36 6.45
N ALA A 28 -1.58 7.04 6.47
CA ALA A 28 -2.66 6.08 6.37
C ALA A 28 -3.58 6.16 7.61
N GLU A 29 -3.02 6.25 8.81
CA GLU A 29 -3.76 6.42 10.06
C GLU A 29 -4.58 7.72 10.08
N GLU A 30 -3.96 8.84 9.67
CA GLU A 30 -4.64 10.14 9.59
C GLU A 30 -5.77 10.12 8.57
N THR A 31 -5.54 9.56 7.38
CA THR A 31 -6.55 9.49 6.31
C THR A 31 -7.76 8.65 6.74
N ASN A 32 -7.53 7.51 7.40
CA ASN A 32 -8.60 6.70 7.96
C ASN A 32 -9.42 7.43 9.03
N ARG A 33 -8.80 8.38 9.74
CA ARG A 33 -9.46 9.13 10.82
C ARG A 33 -10.23 10.36 10.32
N THR A 34 -9.74 11.05 9.29
CA THR A 34 -10.23 12.39 8.95
C THR A 34 -10.98 12.49 7.62
N MET A 35 -10.84 11.51 6.73
CA MET A 35 -11.45 11.58 5.40
C MET A 35 -12.76 10.81 5.35
N ASP A 36 -13.73 11.35 4.61
CA ASP A 36 -15.05 10.72 4.41
C ASP A 36 -15.00 9.43 3.58
N SER A 37 -13.91 9.19 2.85
CA SER A 37 -13.76 8.04 1.94
C SER A 37 -12.33 7.49 1.92
N PRO A 38 -11.85 6.91 3.03
CA PRO A 38 -10.46 6.44 3.16
C PRO A 38 -10.17 5.20 2.31
N MET A 39 -11.20 4.46 1.88
CA MET A 39 -11.06 3.24 1.07
C MET A 39 -10.48 3.48 -0.33
N MET A 40 -10.34 4.73 -0.78
CA MET A 40 -9.76 5.07 -2.07
C MET A 40 -8.22 5.11 -2.05
N MET A 41 -7.59 4.97 -0.87
CA MET A 41 -6.14 4.87 -0.79
C MET A 41 -5.63 3.54 -1.35
N SER A 42 -4.48 3.61 -2.03
CA SER A 42 -3.74 2.40 -2.38
C SER A 42 -3.26 1.70 -1.10
N GLY A 43 -3.54 0.41 -0.99
CA GLY A 43 -3.00 -0.41 0.10
C GLY A 43 -1.48 -0.56 0.01
N THR A 44 -0.85 -0.97 1.11
CA THR A 44 0.61 -1.05 1.25
C THR A 44 1.30 -1.86 0.16
N THR A 45 0.72 -3.00 -0.24
CA THR A 45 1.28 -3.85 -1.31
C THR A 45 1.39 -3.09 -2.63
N VAL A 46 0.36 -2.30 -2.98
CA VAL A 46 0.35 -1.47 -4.19
C VAL A 46 1.35 -0.32 -4.06
N GLY A 47 1.41 0.35 -2.91
CA GLY A 47 2.39 1.41 -2.66
C GLY A 47 3.85 0.93 -2.82
N ASN A 48 4.15 -0.27 -2.31
CA ASN A 48 5.47 -0.87 -2.45
C ASN A 48 5.79 -1.22 -3.91
N LEU A 49 4.83 -1.73 -4.67
CA LEU A 49 5.00 -1.93 -6.12
C LEU A 49 5.32 -0.62 -6.84
N LEU A 50 4.60 0.46 -6.55
CA LEU A 50 4.85 1.77 -7.16
C LEU A 50 6.25 2.29 -6.83
N ASN A 51 6.70 2.13 -5.58
CA ASN A 51 8.06 2.48 -5.18
C ASN A 51 9.11 1.65 -5.93
N THR A 52 8.89 0.34 -6.07
CA THR A 52 9.77 -0.54 -6.87
C THR A 52 9.83 -0.09 -8.32
N LEU A 53 8.71 0.31 -8.93
CA LEU A 53 8.69 0.80 -10.31
C LEU A 53 9.54 2.07 -10.45
N VAL A 54 9.36 3.06 -9.57
CA VAL A 54 10.17 4.29 -9.58
C VAL A 54 11.67 3.98 -9.46
N PHE A 55 12.03 3.09 -8.54
CA PHE A 55 13.42 2.66 -8.35
C PHE A 55 13.96 1.95 -9.58
N ALA A 56 13.23 0.96 -10.10
CA ALA A 56 13.66 0.11 -11.21
C ALA A 56 13.81 0.89 -12.52
N THR A 57 12.95 1.88 -12.77
CA THR A 57 13.02 2.71 -13.97
C THR A 57 13.94 3.92 -13.81
N ASN A 58 14.47 4.18 -12.60
CA ASN A 58 15.22 5.39 -12.26
C ASN A 58 14.48 6.67 -12.71
N SER A 59 13.15 6.67 -12.60
CA SER A 59 12.30 7.78 -13.04
C SER A 59 12.67 9.06 -12.31
N LYS A 60 12.92 10.14 -13.07
CA LYS A 60 13.22 11.49 -12.52
C LYS A 60 12.04 12.44 -12.59
N ARG A 61 10.98 12.05 -13.29
CA ARG A 61 9.73 12.81 -13.46
C ARG A 61 8.57 11.85 -13.28
N ILE A 62 7.72 12.14 -12.30
CA ILE A 62 6.55 11.36 -11.88
C ILE A 62 5.39 12.34 -11.74
#